data_AF-A0A0B2UVS3-F1
#
_entry.id   AF-A0A0B2UVS3-F1
#
_cell.length_a   1.000
_cell.length_b   1.000
_cell.length_c   1.000
_cell.angle_alpha   90.00
_cell.angle_beta   90.00
_cell.angle_gamma   90.00
#
_symmetry.space_group_name_H-M   'P 1'
#
loop_
_entity.id
_entity.type
_entity.pdbx_description
1 polymer ?
#
loop_
_entity_poly.entity_id
_entity_poly.type
_entity_poly.pdbx_seq_one_letter_code
_entity_poly.pdbx_strand_id
1 'polypeptide(L)'
;MTTTGAPTTTTAAGTTTTAVGTTTGGAVTTTAACVDTATDCQLFSPLCFVQPYSRAVQGRCRRTCNICNCRDTANDCANFVSVCLNPTYQPVLRTRCPLTCGLC
;
A
#
# COMPACT_ATOMS: atom_id res chain seq x y z
N MET A 1 -65.02 14.92 0.94
CA MET A 1 -64.99 13.44 0.91
C MET A 1 -63.83 13.08 -0.02
N THR A 2 -62.62 12.84 0.52
CA THR A 2 -62.03 11.49 0.75
C THR A 2 -61.75 10.77 -0.57
N THR A 3 -60.57 10.25 -0.94
CA THR A 3 -59.33 9.93 -0.23
C THR A 3 -58.29 9.50 -1.27
N THR A 4 -57.03 9.78 -0.96
CA THR A 4 -55.79 9.17 -1.45
C THR A 4 -55.84 7.63 -1.55
N GLY A 5 -55.17 7.06 -2.56
CA GLY A 5 -54.86 5.64 -2.65
C GLY A 5 -53.93 5.32 -3.82
N ALA A 6 -52.62 5.41 -3.61
CA ALA A 6 -51.59 4.99 -4.57
C ALA A 6 -51.49 3.45 -4.62
N PRO A 7 -51.20 2.84 -5.79
CA PRO A 7 -51.03 1.40 -5.90
C PRO A 7 -49.65 0.95 -5.39
N THR A 8 -49.68 -0.04 -4.51
CA THR A 8 -48.53 -0.72 -3.91
C THR A 8 -47.85 -1.64 -4.92
N THR A 9 -46.52 -1.62 -4.85
CA THR A 9 -45.49 -2.33 -5.61
C THR A 9 -45.63 -3.86 -5.58
N THR A 10 -45.34 -4.53 -6.69
CA THR A 10 -44.73 -5.89 -6.70
C THR A 10 -43.98 -6.09 -8.02
N THR A 11 -42.66 -5.91 -8.01
CA THR A 11 -41.77 -6.36 -9.10
C THR A 11 -41.07 -7.63 -8.62
N ALA A 12 -41.39 -8.74 -9.28
CA ALA A 12 -40.80 -10.05 -9.02
C ALA A 12 -39.35 -10.14 -9.50
N ALA A 13 -38.54 -10.82 -8.69
CA ALA A 13 -37.17 -11.18 -8.97
C ALA A 13 -37.07 -12.19 -10.12
N GLY A 14 -36.12 -11.95 -11.02
CA GLY A 14 -35.63 -12.91 -12.02
C GLY A 14 -34.11 -12.97 -11.95
N THR A 15 -33.59 -13.85 -11.09
CA THR A 15 -32.22 -14.38 -11.08
C THR A 15 -32.10 -15.31 -12.32
N THR A 16 -31.06 -15.36 -13.16
CA THR A 16 -29.73 -15.93 -12.89
C THR A 16 -28.92 -15.98 -14.22
N THR A 17 -27.64 -15.57 -14.15
CA THR A 17 -26.45 -16.09 -14.87
C THR A 17 -26.31 -16.02 -16.40
N THR A 18 -25.24 -15.36 -16.87
CA THR A 18 -24.11 -16.03 -17.55
C THR A 18 -22.85 -15.16 -17.44
N ALA A 19 -21.80 -15.77 -16.88
CA ALA A 19 -20.46 -15.21 -16.75
C ALA A 19 -19.69 -15.31 -18.07
N VAL A 20 -18.91 -14.30 -18.42
CA VAL A 20 -17.62 -14.51 -19.11
C VAL A 20 -16.62 -13.54 -18.51
N GLY A 21 -15.82 -14.06 -17.57
CA GLY A 21 -14.54 -13.46 -17.26
C GLY A 21 -13.65 -13.58 -18.49
N THR A 22 -13.20 -12.43 -19.00
CA THR A 22 -12.00 -12.40 -19.83
C THR A 22 -10.97 -11.59 -19.07
N THR A 23 -10.18 -12.32 -18.29
CA THR A 23 -8.89 -11.88 -17.78
C THR A 23 -7.97 -11.63 -18.97
N THR A 24 -7.81 -10.37 -19.37
CA THR A 24 -6.57 -9.95 -20.01
C THR A 24 -5.69 -9.41 -18.91
N GLY A 25 -4.90 -10.32 -18.34
CA GLY A 25 -3.75 -10.00 -17.49
C GLY A 25 -2.74 -9.20 -18.28
N GLY A 26 -3.00 -7.91 -18.43
CA GLY A 26 -1.93 -6.94 -18.43
C GLY A 26 -1.43 -6.92 -16.99
N ALA A 27 -0.27 -7.53 -16.75
CA ALA A 27 0.55 -7.17 -15.62
C ALA A 27 0.86 -5.67 -15.79
N VAL A 28 -0.07 -4.83 -15.34
CA VAL A 28 0.25 -3.48 -14.95
C VAL A 28 1.25 -3.71 -13.84
N THR A 29 2.53 -3.57 -14.18
CA THR A 29 3.51 -3.13 -13.21
C THR A 29 2.95 -1.82 -12.70
N THR A 30 2.05 -1.91 -11.72
CA THR A 30 1.71 -0.81 -10.85
C THR A 30 3.03 -0.58 -10.14
N THR A 31 3.88 0.24 -10.76
CA THR A 31 4.75 1.13 -10.03
C THR A 31 3.85 1.68 -8.96
N ALA A 32 3.94 1.10 -7.75
CA ALA A 32 3.09 1.49 -6.64
C ALA A 32 3.16 3.01 -6.61
N ALA A 33 2.03 3.66 -6.92
CA ALA A 33 2.03 5.09 -7.19
C ALA A 33 2.75 5.73 -6.02
N CYS A 34 3.90 6.35 -6.28
CA CYS A 34 4.69 6.89 -5.18
C CYS A 34 3.86 8.01 -4.60
N VAL A 35 3.27 7.73 -3.44
CA VAL A 35 2.34 8.61 -2.75
C VAL A 35 2.62 8.52 -1.27
N ASP A 36 2.46 9.66 -0.61
CA ASP A 36 2.45 9.70 0.83
C ASP A 36 1.10 9.15 1.29
N THR A 37 1.15 8.07 2.06
CA THR A 37 -0.03 7.46 2.70
C THR A 37 -0.44 8.19 3.98
N ALA A 38 0.44 9.02 4.53
CA ALA A 38 0.20 9.81 5.72
C ALA A 38 0.22 11.31 5.37
N THR A 39 -0.55 12.11 6.10
CA THR A 39 -0.72 13.56 5.85
C THR A 39 0.31 14.41 6.62
N ASP A 40 0.91 13.85 7.66
CA ASP A 40 1.91 14.45 8.54
C ASP A 40 3.36 14.25 8.06
N CYS A 41 3.54 13.73 6.85
CA CYS A 41 4.86 13.49 6.25
C CYS A 41 5.76 14.73 6.21
N GLN A 42 5.19 15.93 6.06
CA GLN A 42 5.94 17.19 6.08
C GLN A 42 6.65 17.43 7.41
N LEU A 43 6.06 17.01 8.53
CA LEU A 43 6.70 17.10 9.86
C LEU A 43 7.82 16.08 10.03
N PHE A 44 7.73 14.95 9.33
CA PHE A 44 8.69 13.85 9.42
C PHE A 44 9.76 13.86 8.32
N SER A 45 9.77 14.86 7.45
CA SER A 45 10.81 15.07 6.45
C SER A 45 12.25 14.95 7.00
N PRO A 46 12.61 15.54 8.17
CA PRO A 46 13.98 15.38 8.70
C PRO A 46 14.27 13.97 9.23
N LEU A 47 13.24 13.17 9.52
CA LEU A 47 13.35 11.82 10.06
C LEU A 47 13.42 10.73 8.98
N CYS A 48 13.34 11.12 7.70
CA CYS A 48 13.39 10.20 6.55
C CYS A 48 14.62 9.30 6.55
N PHE A 49 15.77 9.77 7.03
CA PHE A 49 17.04 9.04 7.05
C PHE A 49 17.58 8.83 8.47
N VAL A 50 16.74 9.05 9.49
CA VAL A 50 17.12 8.89 10.90
C VAL A 50 16.55 7.58 11.41
N GLN A 51 17.42 6.60 11.67
CA GLN A 51 16.99 5.35 12.30
C GLN A 51 16.64 5.58 13.77
N PRO A 52 15.64 4.86 14.31
CA PRO A 52 14.81 3.83 13.66
C PRO A 52 13.57 4.39 12.93
N TYR A 53 13.36 5.72 12.99
CA TYR A 53 12.16 6.39 12.48
C TYR A 53 12.01 6.29 10.97
N SER A 54 13.12 6.31 10.23
CA SER A 54 13.17 6.14 8.78
C SER A 54 12.32 4.97 8.32
N ARG A 55 12.31 3.86 9.06
CA ARG A 55 11.51 2.66 8.74
C ARG A 55 10.00 2.92 8.68
N ALA A 56 9.49 3.69 9.64
CA ALA A 56 8.07 4.04 9.68
C ALA A 56 7.74 5.16 8.69
N VAL A 57 8.62 6.17 8.60
CA VAL A 57 8.44 7.34 7.74
C VAL A 57 8.55 6.94 6.28
N GLN A 58 9.59 6.21 5.87
CA GLN A 58 9.78 5.73 4.50
C GLN A 58 8.64 4.82 4.03
N GLY A 59 8.08 3.99 4.92
CA GLY A 59 6.90 3.19 4.60
C GLY A 59 5.67 4.03 4.26
N ARG A 60 5.51 5.19 4.90
CA ARG A 60 4.30 6.03 4.81
C ARG A 60 4.45 7.30 3.98
N CYS A 61 5.67 7.80 3.80
CA CYS A 61 6.01 9.14 3.30
C CYS A 61 7.01 9.07 2.15
N ARG A 62 6.74 8.20 1.17
CA ARG A 62 7.69 7.92 0.08
C ARG A 62 7.96 9.11 -0.84
N ARG A 63 6.96 9.95 -1.13
CA ARG A 63 7.16 11.15 -1.96
C ARG A 63 7.91 12.21 -1.18
N THR A 64 7.50 12.46 0.07
CA THR A 64 8.15 13.48 0.91
C THR A 64 9.62 13.14 1.15
N CYS A 65 9.96 11.86 1.36
CA CYS A 65 11.34 11.40 1.50
C CYS A 65 12.07 11.19 0.16
N ASN A 66 11.41 11.40 -0.99
CA ASN A 66 11.93 11.18 -2.35
C ASN A 66 12.51 9.76 -2.59
N ILE A 67 11.90 8.74 -2.02
CA ILE A 67 12.33 7.33 -2.11
C ILE A 67 11.39 6.48 -2.97
N CYS A 68 10.77 7.10 -3.98
CA CYS A 68 9.79 6.44 -4.85
C CYS A 68 10.34 5.19 -5.56
N ASN A 69 11.64 5.20 -5.87
CA ASN A 69 12.33 4.09 -6.51
C ASN A 69 12.82 3.04 -5.52
N CYS A 70 12.73 3.33 -4.21
CA CYS A 70 13.12 2.40 -3.18
C CYS A 70 11.99 1.39 -2.92
N ARG A 71 12.34 0.11 -3.06
CA ARG A 71 11.42 -1.00 -2.88
C ARG A 71 12.19 -2.23 -2.44
N ASP A 72 11.51 -3.06 -1.66
CA ASP A 72 12.04 -4.35 -1.28
C ASP A 72 12.10 -5.28 -2.51
N THR A 73 13.23 -5.95 -2.67
CA THR A 73 13.42 -6.96 -3.71
C THR A 73 13.02 -8.34 -3.24
N ALA A 74 13.02 -8.56 -1.91
CA ALA A 74 12.55 -9.79 -1.28
C ALA A 74 11.13 -9.63 -0.70
N ASN A 75 10.38 -10.72 -0.61
CA ASN A 75 8.98 -10.73 -0.14
C ASN A 75 8.87 -11.08 1.35
N ASP A 76 9.92 -11.65 1.92
CA ASP A 76 10.04 -12.11 3.30
C ASP A 76 10.63 -11.05 4.25
N CYS A 77 10.81 -9.82 3.76
CA CYS A 77 11.34 -8.70 4.53
C CYS A 77 10.58 -8.43 5.84
N ALA A 78 9.27 -8.73 5.89
CA ALA A 78 8.45 -8.61 7.09
C ALA A 78 8.95 -9.47 8.26
N ASN A 79 9.60 -10.60 7.98
CA ASN A 79 10.17 -11.49 9.00
C ASN A 79 11.51 -10.96 9.55
N PHE A 80 12.24 -10.17 8.76
CA PHE A 80 13.58 -9.66 9.11
C PHE A 80 13.58 -8.25 9.72
N VAL A 81 12.40 -7.72 9.94
CA VAL A 81 12.16 -6.41 10.56
C VAL A 81 12.90 -6.23 11.88
N SER A 82 12.89 -7.25 12.72
CA SER A 82 13.52 -7.24 14.05
C SER A 82 15.04 -7.16 13.98
N VAL A 83 15.64 -7.64 12.89
CA VAL A 83 17.10 -7.68 12.68
C VAL A 83 17.61 -6.56 11.78
N CYS A 84 16.76 -5.59 11.39
CA CYS A 84 17.18 -4.44 10.58
C CYS A 84 18.26 -3.57 11.24
N LEU A 85 18.29 -3.51 12.58
CA LEU A 85 19.31 -2.79 13.36
C LEU A 85 20.55 -3.65 13.66
N ASN A 86 20.54 -4.93 13.26
CA ASN A 86 21.66 -5.83 13.49
C ASN A 86 22.73 -5.59 12.41
N PRO A 87 23.95 -5.17 12.78
CA PRO A 87 25.00 -4.80 11.83
C PRO A 87 25.43 -5.97 10.93
N THR A 88 25.30 -7.21 11.39
CA THR A 88 25.62 -8.42 10.62
C THR A 88 24.69 -8.60 9.42
N TYR A 89 23.40 -8.28 9.57
CA TYR A 89 22.39 -8.45 8.52
C TYR A 89 22.13 -7.17 7.71
N GLN A 90 22.52 -6.02 8.23
CA GLN A 90 22.40 -4.71 7.57
C GLN A 90 22.80 -4.69 6.08
N PRO A 91 23.95 -5.23 5.64
CA PRO A 91 24.32 -5.21 4.21
C PRO A 91 23.37 -6.02 3.33
N VAL A 92 22.91 -7.18 3.81
CA VAL A 92 21.94 -8.02 3.10
C VAL A 92 20.59 -7.31 3.03
N LEU A 93 20.11 -6.79 4.15
CA LEU A 93 18.81 -6.11 4.23
C LEU A 93 18.81 -4.79 3.46
N ARG A 94 19.93 -4.07 3.36
CA ARG A 94 20.01 -2.86 2.52
C ARG A 94 19.85 -3.18 1.03
N THR A 95 20.19 -4.40 0.61
CA THR A 95 20.05 -4.83 -0.79
C THR A 95 18.70 -5.51 -1.05
N ARG A 96 18.23 -6.29 -0.08
CA ARG A 96 17.02 -7.13 -0.20
C ARG A 96 15.76 -6.44 0.27
N CYS A 97 15.87 -5.66 1.35
CA CYS A 97 14.78 -5.07 2.10
C CYS A 97 15.03 -3.58 2.47
N PRO A 98 15.54 -2.73 1.54
CA PRO A 98 15.91 -1.36 1.89
C PRO A 98 14.72 -0.57 2.43
N LEU A 99 13.54 -0.76 1.85
CA LEU A 99 12.34 -0.03 2.25
C LEU A 99 11.81 -0.55 3.59
N THR A 100 11.68 -1.86 3.74
CA THR A 100 11.16 -2.47 4.98
C THR A 100 12.07 -2.17 6.18
N CYS A 101 13.37 -1.97 5.99
CA CYS A 101 14.29 -1.60 7.07
C CYS A 101 14.54 -0.10 7.22
N GLY A 102 13.98 0.76 6.36
CA GLY A 102 14.21 2.19 6.43
C GLY A 102 15.64 2.60 6.02
N LEU A 103 16.21 1.86 5.06
CA LEU A 103 17.60 1.96 4.56
C LEU A 103 17.65 2.42 3.09
N CYS A 104 16.55 2.97 2.59
CA CYS A 104 16.62 3.98 1.53
C CYS A 104 17.33 5.22 2.09
#